data_AF-A0A1C5GH52-F1
#
_entry.id   AF-A0A1C5GH52-F1
#
_cell.length_a   1.000
_cell.length_b   1.000
_cell.length_c   1.000
_cell.angle_alpha   90.00
_cell.angle_beta   90.00
_cell.angle_gamma   90.00
#
_symmetry.space_group_name_H-M   'P 1'
#
loop_
_entity.id
_entity.type
_entity.pdbx_description
1 polymer ?
#
loop_
_entity_poly.entity_id
_entity_poly.type
_entity_poly.pdbx_seq_one_letter_code
_entity_poly.pdbx_strand_id
1 'polypeptide(L)'
;MLLTLTTTHRPATDLGHLLIKHPDRVHSFDVPVGTAHVFYPEAGEQRCTAALLLDVDPLRLAGARGKGRGRQQAPTPDSFTLGRYVNDRPYAASSLLSSALSKVYRSALRGESRERPDLARTPIPLQVRVPVLRCRGGADVAVRMFGPLGWVVTAAPIPLDERHPEWSDSRYVDLTLTGTVRVADALNHLYVLMPVLDDAKHYWVAPDEVDKLLRAGEGWLAAHPERDVIIRRYLAHRRALAGLALARLAERRPTDEPAAEPTVDEATGDATNGDEASGGDTGGGQLAARRASLAARRREAVLGALTEAGASRVLDLGCGGGALLAALVGDRRFTEIVGTDVSTHALTLAARRLRLDRLPERQRDRIRLLQSALTYRDDRLCGYDAAVLMEVIEHVDPPRLPALEDAVLGHARPATVVVTTPNVEYNVRYEGLPAGRFRHADHRFEWTRAEFAAWVDRVCATYGYTPAIGGVGDDDPEVGAPTQLVVLTRKEIP
;
A
#
# COMPACT_ATOMS: atom_id res chain seq x y z
N MET A 1 18.76 6.72 16.82
CA MET A 1 19.17 6.22 15.48
C MET A 1 20.43 6.91 14.98
N LEU A 2 21.35 6.20 14.32
CA LEU A 2 22.59 6.76 13.73
C LEU A 2 22.76 6.35 12.26
N LEU A 3 23.31 7.27 11.45
CA LEU A 3 23.85 7.02 10.12
C LEU A 3 25.16 7.82 9.97
N THR A 4 26.19 7.22 9.40
CA THR A 4 27.45 7.92 9.06
C THR A 4 27.72 7.88 7.57
N LEU A 5 28.26 8.98 7.03
CA LEU A 5 28.76 9.11 5.66
C LEU A 5 30.24 9.53 5.72
N THR A 6 31.12 8.71 5.16
CA THR A 6 32.57 8.90 5.14
C THR A 6 33.05 9.05 3.70
N THR A 7 34.07 9.88 3.47
CA THR A 7 34.83 9.92 2.20
C THR A 7 36.33 9.90 2.42
N THR A 8 37.05 9.40 1.41
CA THR A 8 38.51 9.48 1.24
C THR A 8 38.91 10.24 -0.03
N HIS A 9 37.98 11.01 -0.61
CA HIS A 9 38.31 12.08 -1.56
C HIS A 9 39.32 13.05 -0.92
N ARG A 10 40.10 13.79 -1.71
CA ARG A 10 41.09 14.76 -1.20
C ARG A 10 40.81 16.16 -1.74
N PRO A 11 40.61 17.18 -0.87
CA PRO A 11 40.58 17.10 0.59
C PRO A 11 39.26 16.50 1.10
N ALA A 12 39.31 15.53 2.03
CA ALA A 12 38.10 14.83 2.48
C ALA A 12 37.12 15.76 3.22
N THR A 13 37.64 16.83 3.84
CA THR A 13 36.87 17.91 4.49
C THR A 13 35.89 18.62 3.55
N ASP A 14 36.05 18.51 2.22
CA ASP A 14 35.05 19.01 1.26
C ASP A 14 33.67 18.34 1.42
N LEU A 15 33.58 17.19 2.09
CA LEU A 15 32.31 16.61 2.55
C LEU A 15 31.47 17.61 3.37
N GLY A 16 32.10 18.54 4.09
CA GLY A 16 31.43 19.65 4.77
C GLY A 16 30.74 20.63 3.82
N HIS A 17 31.42 21.03 2.74
CA HIS A 17 30.84 21.88 1.69
C HIS A 17 29.77 21.14 0.87
N LEU A 18 29.91 19.82 0.65
CA LEU A 18 28.94 19.00 -0.08
C LEU A 18 27.65 18.76 0.72
N LEU A 19 27.74 18.53 2.04
CA LEU A 19 26.57 18.38 2.92
C LEU A 19 25.98 19.72 3.41
N ILE A 20 26.67 20.82 3.12
CA ILE A 20 26.44 22.17 3.66
C ILE A 20 26.32 22.12 5.20
N LYS A 21 27.35 21.56 5.83
CA LYS A 21 27.55 21.49 7.29
C LYS A 21 29.03 21.70 7.58
N HIS A 22 29.38 22.76 8.31
CA HIS A 22 30.77 23.02 8.70
C HIS A 22 31.25 21.92 9.68
N PRO A 23 32.42 21.30 9.49
CA PRO A 23 32.92 20.23 10.36
C PRO A 23 33.02 20.64 11.84
N ASP A 24 33.63 21.79 12.12
CA ASP A 24 33.86 22.34 13.47
C ASP A 24 32.58 22.82 14.20
N ARG A 25 31.38 22.44 13.72
CA ARG A 25 30.10 22.83 14.32
C ARG A 25 29.18 21.63 14.41
N VAL A 26 28.58 21.46 15.60
CA VAL A 26 27.41 20.59 15.78
C VAL A 26 26.17 21.36 15.32
N HIS A 27 25.41 20.79 14.39
CA HIS A 27 24.18 21.39 13.84
C HIS A 27 22.98 20.61 14.37
N SER A 28 22.05 21.28 15.06
CA SER A 28 20.88 20.63 15.68
C SER A 28 19.58 21.11 15.03
N PHE A 29 18.69 20.18 14.71
CA PHE A 29 17.43 20.43 14.01
C PHE A 29 16.27 19.73 14.73
N ASP A 30 15.34 20.49 15.30
CA ASP A 30 14.07 19.94 15.81
C ASP A 30 13.34 19.18 14.70
N VAL A 31 12.78 18.01 15.03
CA VAL A 31 11.94 17.19 14.14
C VAL A 31 10.70 16.69 14.89
N PRO A 32 9.62 16.27 14.19
CA PRO A 32 8.34 15.93 14.85
C PRO A 32 8.41 14.81 15.91
N VAL A 33 9.51 14.06 15.99
CA VAL A 33 9.76 12.96 16.93
C VAL A 33 10.93 13.19 17.89
N GLY A 34 11.63 14.33 17.84
CA GLY A 34 12.86 14.54 18.63
C GLY A 34 13.80 15.58 18.00
N THR A 35 15.10 15.29 17.98
CA THR A 35 16.14 16.19 17.44
C THR A 35 17.09 15.44 16.51
N ALA A 36 17.36 16.00 15.33
CA ALA A 36 18.40 15.50 14.43
C ALA A 36 19.67 16.34 14.59
N HIS A 37 20.79 15.70 14.92
CA HIS A 37 22.10 16.31 15.06
C HIS A 37 23.01 15.90 13.90
N VAL A 38 23.80 16.86 13.39
CA VAL A 38 24.95 16.58 12.53
C VAL A 38 26.23 17.06 13.20
N PHE A 39 27.22 16.18 13.26
CA PHE A 39 28.56 16.46 13.73
C PHE A 39 29.57 15.61 12.95
N TYR A 40 30.85 15.94 13.06
CA TYR A 40 31.93 15.27 12.35
C TYR A 40 32.86 14.60 13.36
N PRO A 41 32.70 13.29 13.65
CA PRO A 41 33.63 12.56 14.51
C PRO A 41 35.05 12.47 13.93
N GLU A 42 35.24 12.79 12.65
CA GLU A 42 36.54 12.84 11.97
C GLU A 42 36.50 13.83 10.81
N ALA A 43 37.50 14.72 10.72
CA ALA A 43 37.60 15.74 9.67
C ALA A 43 39.07 16.05 9.33
N GLY A 44 39.79 15.09 8.75
CA GLY A 44 41.14 15.31 8.21
C GLY A 44 41.13 15.42 6.68
N GLU A 45 42.27 15.80 6.08
CA GLU A 45 42.42 15.84 4.62
C GLU A 45 42.26 14.47 3.95
N GLN A 46 42.59 13.39 4.68
CA GLN A 46 42.69 12.02 4.18
C GLN A 46 41.38 11.24 4.32
N ARG A 47 40.61 11.55 5.37
CA ARG A 47 39.35 10.91 5.70
C ARG A 47 38.49 11.91 6.47
N CYS A 48 37.23 11.99 6.09
CA CYS A 48 36.25 12.82 6.76
C CYS A 48 34.95 12.02 6.90
N THR A 49 34.38 12.03 8.10
CA THR A 49 33.17 11.29 8.46
C THR A 49 32.15 12.26 9.03
N ALA A 50 31.00 12.38 8.38
CA ALA A 50 29.82 13.07 8.90
C ALA A 50 28.88 12.07 9.58
N ALA A 51 28.37 12.40 10.76
CA ALA A 51 27.38 11.62 11.48
C ALA A 51 26.03 12.35 11.51
N LEU A 52 24.95 11.66 11.13
CA LEU A 52 23.56 12.06 11.37
C LEU A 52 23.01 11.20 12.52
N LEU A 53 22.91 11.80 13.70
CA LEU A 53 22.28 11.20 14.88
C LEU A 53 20.86 11.75 15.01
N LEU A 54 19.86 10.89 14.84
CA LEU A 54 18.48 11.21 15.18
C LEU A 54 18.19 10.69 16.60
N ASP A 55 18.14 11.64 17.52
CA ASP A 55 17.62 11.46 18.87
C ASP A 55 16.08 11.55 18.85
N VAL A 56 15.41 10.62 19.55
CA VAL A 56 13.96 10.44 19.49
C VAL A 56 13.39 10.48 20.89
N ASP A 57 12.59 11.51 21.13
CA ASP A 57 11.79 11.72 22.32
C ASP A 57 10.59 10.74 22.28
N PRO A 58 10.52 9.72 23.16
CA PRO A 58 9.46 8.72 23.12
C PRO A 58 8.07 9.32 23.42
N LEU A 59 8.01 10.42 24.18
CA LEU A 59 6.78 11.13 24.51
C LEU A 59 6.26 11.92 23.32
N ARG A 60 7.14 12.56 22.53
CA ARG A 60 6.79 13.11 21.21
C ARG A 60 6.35 12.01 20.25
N LEU A 61 7.08 10.89 20.18
CA LEU A 61 6.73 9.78 19.28
C LEU A 61 5.35 9.17 19.59
N ALA A 62 4.99 9.07 20.87
CA ALA A 62 3.64 8.68 21.30
C ALA A 62 2.60 9.80 21.01
N GLY A 63 2.90 11.04 21.42
CA GLY A 63 2.01 12.20 21.29
C GLY A 63 1.75 12.67 19.85
N ALA A 64 2.64 12.36 18.90
CA ALA A 64 2.47 12.65 17.48
C ALA A 64 1.23 11.96 16.87
N ARG A 65 0.75 10.85 17.47
CA ARG A 65 -0.51 10.20 17.10
C ARG A 65 -1.77 10.97 17.56
N GLY A 66 -1.64 11.94 18.47
CA GLY A 66 -2.76 12.65 19.10
C GLY A 66 -2.87 14.16 18.79
N LYS A 67 -1.89 14.78 18.14
CA LYS A 67 -1.88 16.25 17.88
C LYS A 67 -2.53 16.70 16.57
N GLY A 68 -3.22 15.82 15.85
CA GLY A 68 -4.17 16.21 14.81
C GLY A 68 -5.46 16.75 15.45
N ARG A 69 -5.73 18.06 15.33
CA ARG A 69 -7.00 18.65 15.79
C ARG A 69 -8.17 18.00 15.02
N GLY A 70 -8.96 17.18 15.71
CA GLY A 70 -10.25 16.68 15.19
C GLY A 70 -10.33 15.22 14.76
N ARG A 71 -9.86 14.26 15.59
CA ARG A 71 -10.52 12.94 15.78
C ARG A 71 -9.89 12.17 16.94
N GLN A 72 -10.69 11.76 17.91
CA GLN A 72 -10.29 10.69 18.85
C GLN A 72 -10.24 9.37 18.07
N GLN A 73 -9.22 8.55 18.33
CA GLN A 73 -9.20 7.16 17.86
C GLN A 73 -10.10 6.34 18.79
N ALA A 74 -10.80 5.35 18.23
CA ALA A 74 -11.51 4.35 19.04
C ALA A 74 -10.51 3.61 19.96
N PRO A 75 -10.97 3.04 21.10
CA PRO A 75 -10.09 2.33 22.02
C PRO A 75 -9.36 1.18 21.32
N THR A 76 -8.03 1.15 21.43
CA THR A 76 -7.29 -0.10 21.19
C THR A 76 -7.52 -1.02 22.39
N PRO A 77 -7.72 -2.34 22.21
CA PRO A 77 -7.80 -3.28 23.31
C PRO A 77 -6.60 -3.15 24.26
N ASP A 78 -6.85 -3.28 25.56
CA ASP A 78 -5.85 -2.98 26.60
C ASP A 78 -4.62 -3.90 26.58
N SER A 79 -4.73 -5.06 25.94
CA SER A 79 -3.68 -6.08 25.80
C SER A 79 -2.42 -5.65 25.04
N PHE A 80 -2.42 -4.48 24.38
CA PHE A 80 -1.23 -3.96 23.68
C PHE A 80 -0.86 -2.51 24.04
N THR A 81 -1.25 -2.05 25.23
CA THR A 81 -0.92 -0.73 25.77
C THR A 81 0.59 -0.50 25.96
N LEU A 82 1.32 -1.49 26.48
CA LEU A 82 2.76 -1.39 26.78
C LEU A 82 3.62 -1.10 25.54
N GLY A 83 3.30 -1.71 24.39
CA GLY A 83 4.03 -1.54 23.12
C GLY A 83 4.02 -0.11 22.56
N ARG A 84 3.16 0.78 23.10
CA ARG A 84 3.19 2.22 22.80
C ARG A 84 4.41 2.92 23.42
N TYR A 85 4.89 2.43 24.56
CA TYR A 85 5.99 3.01 25.34
C TYR A 85 7.30 2.21 25.18
N VAL A 86 7.23 0.88 25.25
CA VAL A 86 8.37 -0.01 25.03
C VAL A 86 8.36 -0.46 23.57
N ASN A 87 9.20 0.16 22.74
CA ASN A 87 9.45 -0.25 21.37
C ASN A 87 10.82 0.22 20.86
N ASP A 88 11.25 -0.38 19.76
CA ASP A 88 12.57 -0.24 19.12
C ASP A 88 12.75 1.02 18.26
N ARG A 89 11.67 1.77 18.02
CA ARG A 89 11.57 2.86 17.04
C ARG A 89 12.46 4.09 17.33
N PRO A 90 12.86 4.41 18.58
CA PRO A 90 13.88 5.42 18.85
C PRO A 90 15.29 5.01 18.38
N TYR A 91 15.56 3.71 18.38
CA TYR A 91 16.91 3.15 18.25
C TYR A 91 17.21 2.70 16.82
N ALA A 92 16.31 1.89 16.23
CA ALA A 92 16.49 1.29 14.91
C ALA A 92 16.19 2.26 13.75
N ALA A 93 17.12 2.34 12.79
CA ALA A 93 16.98 3.13 11.58
C ALA A 93 15.80 2.64 10.74
N SER A 94 15.00 3.62 10.31
CA SER A 94 13.65 3.42 9.80
C SER A 94 13.22 4.61 8.93
N SER A 95 11.97 4.61 8.47
CA SER A 95 11.33 5.76 7.83
C SER A 95 11.43 7.10 8.60
N LEU A 96 11.70 7.08 9.91
CA LEU A 96 12.00 8.30 10.70
C LEU A 96 13.37 8.91 10.35
N LEU A 97 14.41 8.09 10.15
CA LEU A 97 15.76 8.55 9.82
C LEU A 97 15.83 9.10 8.38
N SER A 98 15.13 8.47 7.44
CA SER A 98 14.92 9.00 6.08
C SER A 98 14.24 10.38 6.12
N SER A 99 13.24 10.55 6.99
CA SER A 99 12.55 11.84 7.18
C SER A 99 13.51 12.92 7.71
N ALA A 100 14.35 12.60 8.71
CA ALA A 100 15.36 13.53 9.23
C ALA A 100 16.42 13.89 8.19
N LEU A 101 16.97 12.90 7.48
CA LEU A 101 17.92 13.06 6.36
C LEU A 101 17.38 14.08 5.33
N SER A 102 16.10 13.95 4.94
CA SER A 102 15.45 14.86 3.99
C SER A 102 15.30 16.31 4.47
N LYS A 103 15.19 16.54 5.80
CA LYS A 103 15.12 17.88 6.39
C LYS A 103 16.50 18.53 6.47
N VAL A 104 17.51 17.75 6.85
CA VAL A 104 18.88 18.19 7.20
C VAL A 104 19.77 18.43 5.98
N TYR A 105 19.67 17.56 4.97
CA TYR A 105 20.54 17.56 3.78
C TYR A 105 19.82 18.02 2.50
N ARG A 106 18.80 18.87 2.63
CA ARG A 106 17.88 19.32 1.55
C ARG A 106 18.56 19.77 0.24
N SER A 107 19.69 20.48 0.32
CA SER A 107 20.44 20.96 -0.85
C SER A 107 21.41 19.92 -1.40
N ALA A 108 22.10 19.18 -0.53
CA ALA A 108 22.95 18.05 -0.94
C ALA A 108 22.16 16.98 -1.70
N LEU A 109 20.91 16.70 -1.29
CA LEU A 109 19.94 15.86 -2.00
C LEU A 109 19.58 16.33 -3.43
N ARG A 110 19.95 17.54 -3.82
CA ARG A 110 19.76 18.10 -5.17
C ARG A 110 21.06 18.26 -5.96
N GLY A 111 22.20 17.89 -5.39
CA GLY A 111 23.53 18.21 -5.94
C GLY A 111 23.90 19.70 -5.82
N GLU A 112 23.24 20.46 -4.93
CA GLU A 112 23.56 21.86 -4.69
C GLU A 112 24.71 21.99 -3.67
N SER A 113 25.87 22.48 -4.10
CA SER A 113 26.87 23.10 -3.22
C SER A 113 27.39 24.40 -3.84
N ARG A 114 27.30 25.51 -3.10
CA ARG A 114 27.75 26.83 -3.57
C ARG A 114 29.27 26.94 -3.67
N GLU A 115 29.99 26.28 -2.75
CA GLU A 115 31.44 26.39 -2.61
C GLU A 115 32.22 25.28 -3.31
N ARG A 116 31.53 24.21 -3.74
CA ARG A 116 32.07 23.07 -4.50
C ARG A 116 31.07 22.57 -5.56
N PRO A 117 30.64 23.43 -6.52
CA PRO A 117 29.56 23.11 -7.46
C PRO A 117 29.88 21.95 -8.39
N ASP A 118 31.14 21.82 -8.83
CA ASP A 118 31.54 20.76 -9.75
C ASP A 118 31.74 19.43 -9.03
N LEU A 119 32.37 19.44 -7.84
CA LEU A 119 32.50 18.26 -6.99
C LEU A 119 31.14 17.69 -6.56
N ALA A 120 30.11 18.53 -6.38
CA ALA A 120 28.75 18.08 -6.11
C ALA A 120 28.10 17.29 -7.27
N ARG A 121 28.65 17.43 -8.49
CA ARG A 121 28.28 16.65 -9.68
C ARG A 121 29.23 15.47 -9.93
N THR A 122 30.39 15.42 -9.28
CA THR A 122 31.41 14.37 -9.45
C THR A 122 31.13 13.16 -8.55
N PRO A 123 31.19 11.93 -9.07
CA PRO A 123 31.24 10.72 -8.24
C PRO A 123 32.52 10.67 -7.40
N ILE A 124 32.38 10.45 -6.08
CA ILE A 124 33.52 10.36 -5.15
C ILE A 124 33.45 9.07 -4.34
N PRO A 125 34.58 8.55 -3.83
CA PRO A 125 34.56 7.37 -2.96
C PRO A 125 33.82 7.68 -1.66
N LEU A 126 32.71 6.97 -1.43
CA LEU A 126 31.86 7.10 -0.27
C LEU A 126 31.71 5.76 0.46
N GLN A 127 31.67 5.84 1.78
CA GLN A 127 31.23 4.76 2.64
C GLN A 127 30.07 5.25 3.51
N VAL A 128 28.94 4.53 3.49
CA VAL A 128 27.81 4.74 4.39
C VAL A 128 27.80 3.61 5.41
N ARG A 129 27.51 3.93 6.68
CA ARG A 129 27.13 2.91 7.67
C ARG A 129 25.84 3.28 8.40
N VAL A 130 24.96 2.30 8.59
CA VAL A 130 23.72 2.39 9.37
C VAL A 130 23.72 1.21 10.36
N PRO A 131 24.25 1.39 11.58
CA PRO A 131 24.60 0.26 12.46
C PRO A 131 23.44 -0.59 12.97
N VAL A 132 22.20 -0.10 12.92
CA VAL A 132 20.99 -0.84 13.30
C VAL A 132 19.88 -0.49 12.33
N LEU A 133 19.85 -1.11 11.15
CA LEU A 133 18.82 -0.92 10.14
C LEU A 133 17.79 -2.04 10.19
N ARG A 134 16.48 -1.71 10.21
CA ARG A 134 15.44 -2.73 10.00
C ARG A 134 15.48 -3.21 8.55
N CYS A 135 15.60 -4.52 8.34
CA CYS A 135 15.69 -5.12 7.02
C CYS A 135 14.71 -6.29 6.86
N ARG A 136 13.46 -6.00 6.46
CA ARG A 136 12.41 -7.01 6.30
C ARG A 136 12.68 -7.88 5.07
N GLY A 137 13.03 -9.14 5.34
CA GLY A 137 13.45 -10.14 4.36
C GLY A 137 14.95 -10.50 4.45
N GLY A 138 15.67 -10.04 5.47
CA GLY A 138 17.06 -10.41 5.71
C GLY A 138 18.08 -9.59 4.91
N ALA A 139 19.36 -9.95 5.05
CA ALA A 139 20.50 -9.23 4.47
C ALA A 139 20.43 -9.11 2.94
N ASP A 140 19.98 -10.16 2.25
CA ASP A 140 19.95 -10.23 0.78
C ASP A 140 19.07 -9.15 0.15
N VAL A 141 18.02 -8.69 0.85
CA VAL A 141 17.19 -7.59 0.36
C VAL A 141 18.01 -6.29 0.31
N ALA A 142 18.89 -6.03 1.28
CA ALA A 142 19.77 -4.87 1.20
C ALA A 142 20.76 -4.99 0.02
N VAL A 143 21.26 -6.19 -0.27
CA VAL A 143 22.12 -6.46 -1.43
C VAL A 143 21.38 -6.18 -2.74
N ARG A 144 20.16 -6.71 -2.94
CA ARG A 144 19.38 -6.49 -4.17
C ARG A 144 18.88 -5.04 -4.33
N MET A 145 18.72 -4.30 -3.23
CA MET A 145 18.26 -2.90 -3.26
C MET A 145 19.39 -1.88 -3.48
N PHE A 146 20.63 -2.17 -3.06
CA PHE A 146 21.76 -1.24 -3.21
C PHE A 146 22.82 -1.71 -4.23
N GLY A 147 23.01 -3.01 -4.44
CA GLY A 147 24.00 -3.54 -5.39
C GLY A 147 23.87 -2.99 -6.83
N PRO A 148 22.66 -2.96 -7.43
CA PRO A 148 22.45 -2.41 -8.77
C PRO A 148 22.69 -0.90 -8.89
N LEU A 149 22.94 -0.19 -7.77
CA LEU A 149 23.25 1.24 -7.72
C LEU A 149 24.76 1.53 -7.58
N GLY A 150 25.61 0.53 -7.81
CA GLY A 150 27.07 0.67 -7.76
C GLY A 150 27.66 0.58 -6.34
N TRP A 151 26.92 0.05 -5.38
CA TRP A 151 27.42 -0.19 -4.03
C TRP A 151 27.95 -1.63 -3.85
N VAL A 152 29.14 -1.76 -3.28
CA VAL A 152 29.52 -2.96 -2.54
C VAL A 152 28.73 -2.94 -1.23
N VAL A 153 27.90 -3.95 -1.01
CA VAL A 153 26.99 -4.04 0.13
C VAL A 153 27.51 -5.06 1.15
N THR A 154 27.56 -4.68 2.42
CA THR A 154 27.75 -5.59 3.55
C THR A 154 26.61 -5.37 4.53
N ALA A 155 25.79 -6.38 4.74
CA ALA A 155 24.65 -6.34 5.67
C ALA A 155 24.79 -7.51 6.64
N ALA A 156 25.42 -7.27 7.79
CA ALA A 156 25.59 -8.29 8.81
C ALA A 156 24.33 -8.38 9.69
N PRO A 157 23.68 -9.56 9.82
CA PRO A 157 22.62 -9.76 10.81
C PRO A 157 23.10 -9.41 12.22
N ILE A 158 22.19 -8.87 13.03
CA ILE A 158 22.44 -8.58 14.45
C ILE A 158 21.68 -9.65 15.26
N PRO A 159 22.32 -10.41 16.17
CA PRO A 159 21.65 -11.42 16.99
C PRO A 159 20.54 -10.79 17.85
N LEU A 160 19.51 -11.56 18.21
CA LEU A 160 18.43 -11.02 19.05
C LEU A 160 18.90 -10.72 20.48
N ASP A 161 19.75 -11.58 21.05
CA ASP A 161 20.53 -11.35 22.27
C ASP A 161 21.84 -12.15 22.15
N GLU A 162 22.98 -11.50 22.38
CA GLU A 162 24.32 -12.12 22.33
C GLU A 162 24.49 -13.25 23.36
N ARG A 163 23.67 -13.29 24.41
CA ARG A 163 23.67 -14.29 25.47
C ARG A 163 22.73 -15.47 25.21
N HIS A 164 21.86 -15.34 24.22
CA HIS A 164 20.89 -16.37 23.83
C HIS A 164 20.93 -16.64 22.31
N PRO A 165 22.02 -17.25 21.78
CA PRO A 165 22.15 -17.56 20.36
C PRO A 165 21.01 -18.45 19.83
N GLU A 166 20.38 -19.23 20.69
CA GLU A 166 19.21 -20.06 20.36
C GLU A 166 17.97 -19.25 19.94
N TRP A 167 17.93 -17.93 20.21
CA TRP A 167 16.85 -17.04 19.74
C TRP A 167 17.06 -16.52 18.32
N SER A 168 18.16 -16.90 17.65
CA SER A 168 18.49 -16.54 16.26
C SER A 168 18.69 -15.02 16.02
N ASP A 169 18.86 -14.64 14.76
CA ASP A 169 19.05 -13.25 14.36
C ASP A 169 17.79 -12.40 14.56
N SER A 170 18.01 -11.13 14.91
CA SER A 170 16.97 -10.12 14.96
C SER A 170 16.57 -9.66 13.56
N ARG A 171 15.50 -8.86 13.47
CA ARG A 171 15.09 -8.15 12.23
C ARG A 171 15.99 -6.97 11.83
N TYR A 172 17.22 -6.91 12.35
CA TYR A 172 18.17 -5.81 12.15
C TYR A 172 19.47 -6.28 11.52
N VAL A 173 20.05 -5.39 10.72
CA VAL A 173 21.39 -5.54 10.14
C VAL A 173 22.24 -4.32 10.44
N ASP A 174 23.54 -4.51 10.61
CA ASP A 174 24.53 -3.46 10.43
C ASP A 174 24.81 -3.34 8.93
N LEU A 175 24.30 -2.28 8.32
CA LEU A 175 24.48 -2.03 6.89
C LEU A 175 25.68 -1.12 6.66
N THR A 176 26.67 -1.62 5.94
CA THR A 176 27.73 -0.82 5.32
C THR A 176 27.60 -0.86 3.79
N LEU A 177 27.67 0.31 3.16
CA LEU A 177 27.71 0.49 1.70
C LEU A 177 29.02 1.17 1.34
N THR A 178 29.77 0.67 0.36
CA THR A 178 30.99 1.31 -0.14
C THR A 178 30.97 1.40 -1.66
N GLY A 179 31.25 2.56 -2.25
CA GLY A 179 31.16 2.77 -3.70
C GLY A 179 31.55 4.18 -4.13
N THR A 180 31.66 4.41 -5.43
CA THR A 180 32.04 5.71 -6.01
C THR A 180 30.83 6.35 -6.71
N VAL A 181 30.11 7.22 -6.00
CA VAL A 181 28.85 7.84 -6.45
C VAL A 181 28.80 9.32 -6.04
N ARG A 182 27.86 10.11 -6.59
CA ARG A 182 27.70 11.51 -6.14
C ARG A 182 27.04 11.52 -4.75
N VAL A 183 27.36 12.50 -3.91
CA VAL A 183 26.74 12.66 -2.58
C VAL A 183 25.21 12.81 -2.70
N ALA A 184 24.72 13.48 -3.74
CA ALA A 184 23.30 13.59 -4.04
C ALA A 184 22.63 12.23 -4.27
N ASP A 185 23.26 11.36 -5.07
CA ASP A 185 22.72 10.03 -5.38
C ASP A 185 22.69 9.18 -4.11
N ALA A 186 23.79 9.14 -3.36
CA ALA A 186 23.87 8.42 -2.09
C ALA A 186 22.76 8.81 -1.11
N LEU A 187 22.53 10.11 -0.91
CA LEU A 187 21.47 10.61 -0.04
C LEU A 187 20.07 10.26 -0.56
N ASN A 188 19.84 10.26 -1.88
CA ASN A 188 18.56 9.89 -2.46
C ASN A 188 18.30 8.37 -2.40
N HIS A 189 19.31 7.54 -2.68
CA HIS A 189 19.27 6.09 -2.49
C HIS A 189 18.87 5.76 -1.03
N LEU A 190 19.52 6.39 -0.05
CA LEU A 190 19.19 6.21 1.37
C LEU A 190 17.79 6.71 1.73
N TYR A 191 17.38 7.87 1.20
CA TYR A 191 16.04 8.44 1.43
C TYR A 191 14.91 7.52 0.93
N VAL A 192 15.08 6.91 -0.25
CA VAL A 192 14.10 5.99 -0.85
C VAL A 192 14.18 4.59 -0.24
N LEU A 193 15.37 4.04 -0.05
CA LEU A 193 15.53 2.61 0.26
C LEU A 193 15.44 2.28 1.76
N MET A 194 15.78 3.19 2.68
CA MET A 194 15.57 2.91 4.12
C MET A 194 14.09 2.60 4.46
N PRO A 195 13.08 3.36 3.95
CA PRO A 195 11.66 2.98 4.09
C PRO A 195 11.25 1.66 3.41
N VAL A 196 11.97 1.22 2.37
CA VAL A 196 11.70 -0.03 1.62
C VAL A 196 12.23 -1.25 2.38
N LEU A 197 13.33 -1.10 3.10
CA LEU A 197 13.88 -2.13 3.99
C LEU A 197 13.14 -2.20 5.33
N ASP A 198 12.69 -1.06 5.86
CA ASP A 198 11.79 -0.94 7.03
C ASP A 198 10.44 -1.65 6.77
N ASP A 199 9.88 -1.52 5.55
CA ASP A 199 8.59 -2.05 5.07
C ASP A 199 7.39 -1.76 6.01
N ALA A 200 7.52 -0.72 6.82
CA ALA A 200 6.60 -0.42 7.90
C ALA A 200 6.35 1.09 8.05
N LYS A 201 6.17 1.84 6.94
CA LYS A 201 5.99 3.32 6.99
C LYS A 201 4.99 3.74 8.07
N HIS A 202 5.48 4.56 9.00
CA HIS A 202 4.81 4.87 10.27
C HIS A 202 3.82 6.04 10.24
N TYR A 203 3.59 6.62 9.06
CA TYR A 203 2.70 7.74 8.80
C TYR A 203 1.85 7.46 7.56
N TRP A 204 0.80 8.27 7.36
CA TRP A 204 -0.10 8.11 6.23
C TRP A 204 0.57 8.51 4.91
N VAL A 205 0.70 7.56 3.97
CA VAL A 205 1.22 7.79 2.62
C VAL A 205 0.15 8.50 1.78
N ALA A 206 0.31 9.81 1.60
CA ALA A 206 -0.53 10.65 0.75
C ALA A 206 0.00 10.70 -0.70
N PRO A 207 -0.80 11.16 -1.70
CA PRO A 207 -0.42 11.08 -3.11
C PRO A 207 0.87 11.83 -3.50
N ASP A 208 1.24 12.87 -2.76
CA ASP A 208 2.49 13.63 -2.92
C ASP A 208 3.75 12.79 -2.61
N GLU A 209 3.61 11.66 -1.93
CA GLU A 209 4.69 10.66 -1.79
C GLU A 209 5.11 10.06 -3.14
N VAL A 210 4.21 10.03 -4.14
CA VAL A 210 4.57 9.64 -5.52
C VAL A 210 5.48 10.71 -6.14
N ASP A 211 5.15 12.00 -6.01
CA ASP A 211 5.95 13.09 -6.56
C ASP A 211 7.30 13.27 -5.83
N LYS A 212 7.42 12.78 -4.58
CA LYS A 212 8.70 12.66 -3.86
C LYS A 212 9.50 11.46 -4.35
N LEU A 213 8.88 10.29 -4.48
CA LEU A 213 9.52 9.06 -4.98
C LEU A 213 10.08 9.26 -6.39
N LEU A 214 9.30 9.84 -7.30
CA LEU A 214 9.71 10.06 -8.69
C LEU A 214 10.83 11.10 -8.85
N ARG A 215 11.03 11.97 -7.85
CA ARG A 215 12.08 12.99 -7.83
C ARG A 215 13.37 12.48 -7.18
N ALA A 216 13.24 11.73 -6.08
CA ALA A 216 14.39 11.09 -5.44
C ALA A 216 14.87 9.85 -6.23
N GLY A 217 13.98 9.22 -7.00
CA GLY A 217 14.25 8.14 -7.94
C GLY A 217 14.77 8.60 -9.31
N GLU A 218 14.94 9.90 -9.52
CA GLU A 218 15.33 10.45 -10.82
C GLU A 218 16.75 10.00 -11.21
N GLY A 219 16.93 9.59 -12.46
CA GLY A 219 18.20 9.04 -12.97
C GLY A 219 18.45 7.55 -12.68
N TRP A 220 17.77 6.91 -11.73
CA TRP A 220 18.06 5.51 -11.36
C TRP A 220 16.83 4.58 -11.25
N LEU A 221 15.70 5.03 -10.70
CA LEU A 221 14.57 4.17 -10.36
C LEU A 221 13.88 3.52 -11.58
N ALA A 222 13.96 4.16 -12.75
CA ALA A 222 13.42 3.63 -14.01
C ALA A 222 14.27 2.49 -14.62
N ALA A 223 15.52 2.36 -14.19
CA ALA A 223 16.47 1.34 -14.64
C ALA A 223 16.70 0.22 -13.59
N HIS A 224 16.38 0.48 -12.32
CA HIS A 224 16.59 -0.48 -11.23
C HIS A 224 15.79 -1.79 -11.45
N PRO A 225 16.39 -2.99 -11.27
CA PRO A 225 15.67 -4.25 -11.46
C PRO A 225 14.51 -4.39 -10.45
N GLU A 226 14.81 -4.16 -9.16
CA GLU A 226 13.81 -4.20 -8.07
C GLU A 226 12.86 -2.99 -8.03
N ARG A 227 12.78 -2.14 -9.08
CA ARG A 227 11.95 -0.91 -9.10
C ARG A 227 10.52 -1.16 -8.63
N ASP A 228 9.93 -2.27 -9.05
CA ASP A 228 8.56 -2.66 -8.78
C ASP A 228 8.34 -3.00 -7.30
N VAL A 229 9.32 -3.62 -6.65
CA VAL A 229 9.33 -3.85 -5.20
C VAL A 229 9.57 -2.55 -4.44
N ILE A 230 10.52 -1.73 -4.88
CA ILE A 230 10.83 -0.40 -4.30
C ILE A 230 9.59 0.48 -4.28
N ILE A 231 8.89 0.61 -5.41
CA ILE A 231 7.70 1.43 -5.55
C ILE A 231 6.56 0.90 -4.66
N ARG A 232 6.32 -0.42 -4.64
CA ARG A 232 5.30 -1.04 -3.77
C ARG A 232 5.58 -0.77 -2.29
N ARG A 233 6.78 -1.10 -1.79
CA ARG A 233 7.13 -0.92 -0.36
C ARG A 233 7.19 0.55 0.04
N TYR A 234 7.80 1.43 -0.77
CA TYR A 234 7.88 2.87 -0.46
C TYR A 234 6.50 3.53 -0.36
N LEU A 235 5.52 3.07 -1.14
CA LEU A 235 4.14 3.58 -1.11
C LEU A 235 3.24 2.78 -0.16
N ALA A 236 3.83 2.02 0.78
CA ALA A 236 3.15 1.21 1.79
C ALA A 236 2.09 0.26 1.18
N HIS A 237 2.48 -0.43 0.11
CA HIS A 237 1.69 -1.41 -0.66
C HIS A 237 0.38 -0.87 -1.26
N ARG A 238 0.20 0.45 -1.32
CA ARG A 238 -0.97 1.11 -1.92
C ARG A 238 -0.98 0.94 -3.43
N ARG A 239 -1.58 -0.16 -3.92
CA ARG A 239 -1.65 -0.56 -5.34
C ARG A 239 -2.00 0.60 -6.29
N ALA A 240 -2.92 1.48 -5.91
CA ALA A 240 -3.30 2.67 -6.69
C ALA A 240 -2.20 3.73 -6.82
N LEU A 241 -1.41 3.98 -5.76
CA LEU A 241 -0.26 4.90 -5.83
C LEU A 241 0.92 4.24 -6.54
N ALA A 242 1.15 2.95 -6.32
CA ALA A 242 2.20 2.18 -6.99
C ALA A 242 1.99 2.13 -8.51
N GLY A 243 0.76 1.86 -8.97
CA GLY A 243 0.40 1.91 -10.39
C GLY A 243 0.57 3.30 -11.01
N LEU A 244 0.21 4.38 -10.27
CA LEU A 244 0.44 5.75 -10.71
C LEU A 244 1.93 6.09 -10.85
N ALA A 245 2.77 5.60 -9.93
CA ALA A 245 4.22 5.79 -9.98
C ALA A 245 4.85 5.01 -11.15
N LEU A 246 4.44 3.74 -11.35
CA LEU A 246 4.92 2.89 -12.45
C LEU A 246 4.55 3.48 -13.82
N ALA A 247 3.30 3.90 -14.02
CA ALA A 247 2.85 4.54 -15.26
C ALA A 247 3.70 5.79 -15.59
N ARG A 248 3.90 6.67 -14.61
CA ARG A 248 4.73 7.88 -14.74
C ARG A 248 6.23 7.62 -14.93
N LEU A 249 6.73 6.42 -14.60
CA LEU A 249 8.11 6.01 -14.92
C LEU A 249 8.22 5.46 -16.34
N ALA A 250 7.20 4.75 -16.83
CA ALA A 250 7.12 4.34 -18.22
C ALA A 250 7.02 5.55 -19.18
N GLU A 251 6.18 6.54 -18.84
CA GLU A 251 6.05 7.82 -19.55
C GLU A 251 7.35 8.65 -19.64
N ARG A 252 8.38 8.31 -18.86
CA ARG A 252 9.65 9.06 -18.76
C ARG A 252 10.84 8.41 -19.47
N ARG A 253 10.68 7.24 -20.10
CA ARG A 253 11.73 6.67 -20.96
C ARG A 253 11.74 7.40 -22.32
N PRO A 254 12.88 7.96 -22.77
CA PRO A 254 12.98 8.50 -24.12
C PRO A 254 12.72 7.42 -25.18
N THR A 255 12.02 7.79 -26.24
CA THR A 255 11.78 6.92 -27.40
C THR A 255 12.96 7.01 -28.37
N ASP A 256 14.04 6.27 -28.10
CA ASP A 256 15.16 6.07 -29.02
C ASP A 256 15.82 4.70 -28.81
N GLU A 257 15.05 3.64 -29.08
CA GLU A 257 15.51 2.31 -29.49
C GLU A 257 14.31 1.58 -30.14
N PRO A 258 14.51 0.69 -31.14
CA PRO A 258 13.41 -0.13 -31.65
C PRO A 258 12.89 -1.04 -30.54
N ALA A 259 11.59 -1.35 -30.56
CA ALA A 259 10.97 -2.18 -29.53
C ALA A 259 11.54 -3.60 -29.56
N ALA A 260 12.56 -3.85 -28.73
CA ALA A 260 13.03 -5.19 -28.44
C ALA A 260 11.85 -6.02 -27.91
N GLU A 261 11.62 -7.17 -28.54
CA GLU A 261 10.57 -8.09 -28.11
C GLU A 261 10.82 -8.49 -26.64
N PRO A 262 9.79 -8.54 -25.79
CA PRO A 262 9.98 -8.85 -24.37
C PRO A 262 10.46 -10.30 -24.25
N THR A 263 11.76 -10.46 -24.00
CA THR A 263 12.40 -11.75 -23.76
C THR A 263 11.73 -12.45 -22.58
N VAL A 264 10.96 -13.49 -22.89
CA VAL A 264 10.39 -14.41 -21.91
C VAL A 264 11.49 -15.35 -21.42
N ASP A 265 12.09 -14.99 -20.28
CA ASP A 265 12.84 -15.92 -19.44
C ASP A 265 12.14 -16.03 -18.08
N GLU A 266 11.63 -17.23 -17.81
CA GLU A 266 11.21 -17.72 -16.50
C GLU A 266 12.50 -18.17 -15.75
N ALA A 267 12.59 -18.28 -14.42
CA ALA A 267 11.60 -18.22 -13.36
C ALA A 267 12.24 -17.77 -12.02
N THR A 268 11.48 -17.91 -10.93
CA THR A 268 11.84 -17.81 -9.49
C THR A 268 11.79 -16.41 -8.85
N GLY A 269 11.07 -16.18 -7.73
CA GLY A 269 10.02 -17.02 -7.13
C GLY A 269 9.82 -16.84 -5.62
N ASP A 270 9.01 -15.87 -5.19
CA ASP A 270 8.20 -15.95 -3.95
C ASP A 270 7.15 -14.80 -3.89
N ALA A 271 5.93 -15.08 -4.36
CA ALA A 271 4.73 -14.26 -4.14
C ALA A 271 3.46 -15.08 -4.42
N THR A 272 2.95 -15.77 -3.40
CA THR A 272 2.19 -17.04 -3.53
C THR A 272 0.64 -16.90 -3.46
N ASN A 273 -0.12 -17.25 -4.52
CA ASN A 273 -1.57 -16.95 -4.74
C ASN A 273 -2.59 -17.96 -5.44
N GLY A 274 -2.22 -19.11 -6.08
CA GLY A 274 -3.00 -20.38 -6.42
C GLY A 274 -2.65 -21.09 -7.79
N ASP A 275 -3.35 -22.07 -8.37
CA ASP A 275 -3.28 -22.49 -9.83
C ASP A 275 -1.94 -22.86 -10.55
N GLU A 276 -2.09 -23.48 -11.73
CA GLU A 276 -1.45 -23.13 -13.02
C GLU A 276 -2.32 -23.80 -14.12
N ALA A 277 -2.85 -23.07 -15.10
CA ALA A 277 -3.72 -23.64 -16.14
C ALA A 277 -2.90 -24.11 -17.35
N SER A 278 -2.19 -25.23 -17.19
CA SER A 278 -1.33 -25.81 -18.23
C SER A 278 -2.15 -26.39 -19.41
N GLY A 279 -1.65 -26.20 -20.64
CA GLY A 279 -2.28 -26.68 -21.87
C GLY A 279 -1.39 -26.44 -23.09
N GLY A 280 -0.93 -27.52 -23.72
CA GLY A 280 0.11 -27.47 -24.77
C GLY A 280 -0.36 -26.97 -26.14
N ASP A 281 0.63 -26.66 -26.98
CA ASP A 281 0.48 -26.15 -28.35
C ASP A 281 -0.27 -27.10 -29.31
N THR A 282 -1.15 -26.53 -30.12
CA THR A 282 -1.13 -26.77 -31.58
C THR A 282 -1.81 -25.60 -32.31
N GLY A 283 -1.04 -24.88 -33.13
CA GLY A 283 -1.47 -23.59 -33.69
C GLY A 283 -2.70 -23.63 -34.62
N GLY A 284 -3.60 -22.66 -34.44
CA GLY A 284 -4.75 -22.48 -35.34
C GLY A 284 -5.62 -21.24 -35.09
N GLY A 285 -5.46 -20.22 -35.93
CA GLY A 285 -6.52 -19.26 -36.27
C GLY A 285 -6.84 -18.13 -35.26
N GLN A 286 -6.81 -16.90 -35.77
CA GLN A 286 -7.25 -15.69 -35.07
C GLN A 286 -8.77 -15.70 -34.82
N LEU A 287 -9.27 -16.14 -33.66
CA LEU A 287 -10.45 -15.54 -32.98
C LEU A 287 -10.69 -16.11 -31.55
N ALA A 288 -10.03 -15.51 -30.55
CA ALA A 288 -10.38 -15.72 -29.14
C ALA A 288 -10.56 -14.36 -28.45
N ALA A 289 -11.75 -14.11 -27.90
CA ALA A 289 -12.06 -12.82 -27.29
C ALA A 289 -11.24 -12.59 -26.00
N ARG A 290 -10.83 -11.33 -25.75
CA ARG A 290 -10.23 -10.90 -24.48
C ARG A 290 -11.17 -11.24 -23.32
N ARG A 291 -10.91 -12.34 -22.59
CA ARG A 291 -11.66 -12.69 -21.37
C ARG A 291 -11.59 -11.51 -20.40
N ALA A 292 -12.75 -11.01 -19.98
CA ALA A 292 -12.82 -9.90 -19.03
C ALA A 292 -12.30 -10.33 -17.66
N SER A 293 -11.56 -9.45 -16.98
CA SER A 293 -11.02 -9.77 -15.64
C SER A 293 -12.14 -10.02 -14.63
N LEU A 294 -11.87 -10.84 -13.60
CA LEU A 294 -12.87 -11.21 -12.60
C LEU A 294 -13.58 -9.99 -11.99
N ALA A 295 -12.82 -8.96 -11.64
CA ALA A 295 -13.36 -7.71 -11.09
C ALA A 295 -14.24 -6.92 -12.09
N ALA A 296 -14.10 -7.15 -13.40
CA ALA A 296 -15.02 -6.63 -14.42
C ALA A 296 -16.31 -7.48 -14.49
N ARG A 297 -16.17 -8.82 -14.61
CA ARG A 297 -17.29 -9.77 -14.61
C ARG A 297 -18.17 -9.63 -13.36
N ARG A 298 -17.57 -9.30 -12.20
CA ARG A 298 -18.27 -9.02 -10.94
C ARG A 298 -19.13 -7.75 -10.99
N ARG A 299 -18.59 -6.64 -11.52
CA ARG A 299 -19.39 -5.42 -11.73
C ARG A 299 -20.50 -5.65 -12.74
N GLU A 300 -20.23 -6.43 -13.79
CA GLU A 300 -21.21 -6.80 -14.82
C GLU A 300 -22.36 -7.63 -14.24
N ALA A 301 -22.06 -8.68 -13.46
CA ALA A 301 -23.07 -9.50 -12.76
C ALA A 301 -23.89 -8.69 -11.75
N VAL A 302 -23.25 -7.80 -10.98
CA VAL A 302 -23.96 -6.87 -10.06
C VAL A 302 -24.88 -5.91 -10.83
N LEU A 303 -24.44 -5.36 -11.96
CA LEU A 303 -25.27 -4.50 -12.82
C LEU A 303 -26.41 -5.29 -13.48
N GLY A 304 -26.21 -6.57 -13.80
CA GLY A 304 -27.26 -7.49 -14.24
C GLY A 304 -28.33 -7.68 -13.17
N ALA A 305 -27.95 -8.09 -11.96
CA ALA A 305 -28.87 -8.28 -10.83
C ALA A 305 -29.65 -6.99 -10.48
N LEU A 306 -29.00 -5.81 -10.50
CA LEU A 306 -29.68 -4.52 -10.32
C LEU A 306 -30.65 -4.18 -11.47
N THR A 307 -30.39 -4.69 -12.68
CA THR A 307 -31.24 -4.51 -13.85
C THR A 307 -32.47 -5.40 -13.81
N GLU A 308 -32.30 -6.67 -13.45
CA GLU A 308 -33.37 -7.66 -13.29
C GLU A 308 -34.30 -7.30 -12.12
N ALA A 309 -33.76 -6.73 -11.04
CA ALA A 309 -34.53 -6.18 -9.93
C ALA A 309 -35.27 -4.85 -10.26
N GLY A 310 -35.06 -4.27 -11.45
CA GLY A 310 -35.68 -3.00 -11.85
C GLY A 310 -35.23 -1.78 -11.04
N ALA A 311 -34.13 -1.88 -10.29
CA ALA A 311 -33.74 -0.89 -9.29
C ALA A 311 -33.33 0.45 -9.92
N SER A 312 -33.92 1.54 -9.43
CA SER A 312 -33.63 2.92 -9.87
C SER A 312 -32.89 3.73 -8.80
N ARG A 313 -33.09 3.39 -7.52
CA ARG A 313 -32.51 4.06 -6.35
C ARG A 313 -31.60 3.06 -5.62
N VAL A 314 -30.29 3.25 -5.72
CA VAL A 314 -29.28 2.22 -5.40
C VAL A 314 -28.24 2.70 -4.38
N LEU A 315 -27.94 1.84 -3.40
CA LEU A 315 -26.83 2.01 -2.46
C LEU A 315 -25.61 1.17 -2.88
N ASP A 316 -24.42 1.78 -2.89
CA ASP A 316 -23.13 1.11 -3.00
C ASP A 316 -22.48 1.15 -1.59
N LEU A 317 -22.63 0.06 -0.84
CA LEU A 317 -22.28 -0.03 0.58
C LEU A 317 -20.86 -0.57 0.73
N GLY A 318 -19.90 0.28 1.12
CA GLY A 318 -18.47 -0.03 1.02
C GLY A 318 -17.89 0.33 -0.35
N CYS A 319 -18.35 1.43 -0.96
CA CYS A 319 -18.08 1.78 -2.37
C CYS A 319 -16.59 1.98 -2.71
N GLY A 320 -15.70 2.08 -1.71
CA GLY A 320 -14.26 2.14 -1.88
C GLY A 320 -13.83 3.29 -2.78
N GLY A 321 -13.03 2.97 -3.80
CA GLY A 321 -12.60 3.94 -4.82
C GLY A 321 -13.68 4.32 -5.86
N GLY A 322 -14.96 4.01 -5.63
CA GLY A 322 -16.08 4.35 -6.53
C GLY A 322 -16.09 3.56 -7.84
N ALA A 323 -15.69 2.29 -7.80
CA ALA A 323 -15.55 1.46 -9.01
C ALA A 323 -16.90 1.02 -9.60
N LEU A 324 -17.89 0.72 -8.76
CA LEU A 324 -19.27 0.42 -9.17
C LEU A 324 -20.06 1.72 -9.43
N LEU A 325 -19.97 2.71 -8.54
CA LEU A 325 -20.50 4.08 -8.77
C LEU A 325 -20.22 4.64 -10.18
N ALA A 326 -19.00 4.44 -10.70
CA ALA A 326 -18.62 4.95 -12.01
C ALA A 326 -19.40 4.30 -13.18
N ALA A 327 -19.89 3.08 -13.02
CA ALA A 327 -20.81 2.44 -13.96
C ALA A 327 -22.26 2.91 -13.74
N LEU A 328 -22.70 2.97 -12.47
CA LEU A 328 -24.06 3.41 -12.09
C LEU A 328 -24.39 4.83 -12.61
N VAL A 329 -23.44 5.78 -12.53
CA VAL A 329 -23.63 7.15 -13.05
C VAL A 329 -23.77 7.20 -14.58
N GLY A 330 -23.08 6.28 -15.27
CA GLY A 330 -23.07 6.20 -16.74
C GLY A 330 -24.39 5.70 -17.33
N ASP A 331 -25.04 4.75 -16.66
CA ASP A 331 -26.41 4.33 -17.00
C ASP A 331 -27.41 5.41 -16.56
N ARG A 332 -28.52 5.58 -17.30
CA ARG A 332 -29.57 6.57 -17.00
C ARG A 332 -30.69 6.03 -16.11
N ARG A 333 -30.81 4.71 -15.94
CA ARG A 333 -31.87 4.06 -15.16
C ARG A 333 -31.76 4.35 -13.66
N PHE A 334 -30.53 4.46 -13.15
CA PHE A 334 -30.29 4.76 -11.74
C PHE A 334 -30.54 6.26 -11.45
N THR A 335 -31.78 6.61 -11.10
CA THR A 335 -32.20 7.98 -10.79
C THR A 335 -31.59 8.52 -9.50
N GLU A 336 -31.26 7.65 -8.55
CA GLU A 336 -30.57 8.02 -7.31
C GLU A 336 -29.49 6.98 -6.94
N ILE A 337 -28.30 7.45 -6.59
CA ILE A 337 -27.12 6.63 -6.29
C ILE A 337 -26.49 7.16 -5.01
N VAL A 338 -26.25 6.31 -4.02
CA VAL A 338 -25.49 6.69 -2.81
C VAL A 338 -24.33 5.74 -2.57
N GLY A 339 -23.11 6.26 -2.69
CA GLY A 339 -21.91 5.56 -2.23
C GLY A 339 -21.67 5.82 -0.75
N THR A 340 -21.46 4.77 0.03
CA THR A 340 -21.11 4.87 1.45
C THR A 340 -19.79 4.17 1.74
N ASP A 341 -18.98 4.76 2.62
CA ASP A 341 -17.74 4.16 3.11
C ASP A 341 -17.37 4.74 4.48
N VAL A 342 -16.77 3.93 5.34
CA VAL A 342 -16.24 4.37 6.65
C VAL A 342 -15.00 5.26 6.47
N SER A 343 -14.28 5.10 5.36
CA SER A 343 -13.09 5.83 4.98
C SER A 343 -13.42 7.10 4.19
N THR A 344 -13.27 8.26 4.83
CA THR A 344 -13.33 9.56 4.13
C THR A 344 -12.32 9.66 2.98
N HIS A 345 -11.22 8.90 3.04
CA HIS A 345 -10.26 8.82 1.95
C HIS A 345 -10.81 8.06 0.74
N ALA A 346 -11.51 6.95 0.96
CA ALA A 346 -12.16 6.19 -0.11
C ALA A 346 -13.20 7.08 -0.84
N LEU A 347 -14.08 7.75 -0.09
CA LEU A 347 -15.03 8.73 -0.64
C LEU A 347 -14.33 9.86 -1.41
N THR A 348 -13.18 10.35 -0.93
CA THR A 348 -12.38 11.36 -1.65
C THR A 348 -11.81 10.82 -2.97
N LEU A 349 -11.43 9.54 -3.02
CA LEU A 349 -10.98 8.88 -4.25
C LEU A 349 -12.16 8.62 -5.21
N ALA A 350 -13.31 8.19 -4.69
CA ALA A 350 -14.54 8.03 -5.47
C ALA A 350 -14.96 9.36 -6.11
N ALA A 351 -15.03 10.45 -5.34
CA ALA A 351 -15.36 11.78 -5.84
C ALA A 351 -14.45 12.23 -7.01
N ARG A 352 -13.14 11.98 -6.88
CA ARG A 352 -12.13 12.28 -7.91
C ARG A 352 -12.24 11.36 -9.13
N ARG A 353 -12.52 10.07 -8.95
CA ARG A 353 -12.71 9.09 -10.02
C ARG A 353 -13.95 9.40 -10.86
N LEU A 354 -15.06 9.68 -10.19
CA LEU A 354 -16.33 10.13 -10.77
C LEU A 354 -16.22 11.53 -11.40
N ARG A 355 -15.17 12.28 -11.06
CA ARG A 355 -14.97 13.69 -11.41
C ARG A 355 -16.20 14.53 -11.06
N LEU A 356 -16.74 14.36 -9.84
CA LEU A 356 -17.98 15.02 -9.41
C LEU A 356 -17.94 16.53 -9.67
N ASP A 357 -16.80 17.18 -9.41
CA ASP A 357 -16.54 18.61 -9.66
C ASP A 357 -16.70 19.04 -11.12
N ARG A 358 -16.75 18.11 -12.08
CA ARG A 358 -16.83 18.34 -13.53
C ARG A 358 -18.03 17.67 -14.23
N LEU A 359 -18.86 16.92 -13.53
CA LEU A 359 -20.09 16.36 -14.12
C LEU A 359 -21.09 17.48 -14.47
N PRO A 360 -22.00 17.28 -15.45
CA PRO A 360 -23.22 18.09 -15.57
C PRO A 360 -24.07 17.98 -14.31
N GLU A 361 -24.81 19.05 -13.95
CA GLU A 361 -25.67 19.10 -12.76
C GLU A 361 -26.61 17.89 -12.67
N ARG A 362 -27.35 17.61 -13.76
CA ARG A 362 -28.25 16.45 -13.90
C ARG A 362 -27.59 15.07 -13.71
N GLN A 363 -26.26 14.98 -13.67
CA GLN A 363 -25.50 13.77 -13.30
C GLN A 363 -24.90 13.86 -11.89
N ARG A 364 -24.65 15.05 -11.33
CA ARG A 364 -24.26 15.24 -9.92
C ARG A 364 -25.44 14.98 -8.99
N ASP A 365 -26.60 15.55 -9.29
CA ASP A 365 -27.77 15.52 -8.40
C ASP A 365 -28.27 14.08 -8.16
N ARG A 366 -27.98 13.19 -9.12
CA ARG A 366 -28.23 11.74 -9.06
C ARG A 366 -27.29 10.98 -8.12
N ILE A 367 -26.14 11.53 -7.70
CA ILE A 367 -25.13 10.79 -6.93
C ILE A 367 -24.65 11.53 -5.67
N ARG A 368 -24.71 10.84 -4.53
CA ARG A 368 -24.26 11.34 -3.22
C ARG A 368 -23.20 10.41 -2.63
N LEU A 369 -22.27 10.98 -1.87
CA LEU A 369 -21.22 10.23 -1.15
C LEU A 369 -21.35 10.54 0.35
N LEU A 370 -21.61 9.51 1.16
CA LEU A 370 -21.83 9.66 2.60
C LEU A 370 -20.76 8.90 3.39
N GLN A 371 -20.17 9.55 4.40
CA GLN A 371 -19.47 8.79 5.43
C GLN A 371 -20.52 8.09 6.30
N SER A 372 -20.44 6.76 6.33
CA SER A 372 -21.22 5.89 7.20
C SER A 372 -20.42 4.62 7.47
N ALA A 373 -20.72 3.91 8.54
CA ALA A 373 -20.07 2.65 8.87
C ALA A 373 -21.14 1.58 9.00
N LEU A 374 -21.04 0.52 8.20
CA LEU A 374 -22.08 -0.49 7.98
C LEU A 374 -22.43 -1.36 9.21
N THR A 375 -21.91 -1.04 10.40
CA THR A 375 -22.26 -1.67 11.68
C THR A 375 -23.05 -0.72 12.59
N TYR A 376 -23.68 0.31 12.02
CA TYR A 376 -24.57 1.26 12.68
C TYR A 376 -25.79 1.49 11.79
N ARG A 377 -26.96 1.68 12.40
CA ARG A 377 -28.17 2.09 11.71
C ARG A 377 -28.04 3.54 11.25
N ASP A 378 -28.43 3.81 10.00
CA ASP A 378 -28.30 5.11 9.35
C ASP A 378 -29.54 5.40 8.51
N ASP A 379 -30.44 6.24 9.04
CA ASP A 379 -31.76 6.51 8.44
C ASP A 379 -31.68 7.10 7.03
N ARG A 380 -30.53 7.66 6.65
CA ARG A 380 -30.25 8.20 5.31
C ARG A 380 -30.16 7.11 4.23
N LEU A 381 -30.08 5.85 4.65
CA LEU A 381 -29.97 4.65 3.80
C LEU A 381 -31.30 3.87 3.72
N CYS A 382 -32.34 4.29 4.45
CA CYS A 382 -33.64 3.63 4.41
C CYS A 382 -34.41 3.95 3.12
N GLY A 383 -35.19 2.98 2.65
CA GLY A 383 -36.15 3.20 1.56
C GLY A 383 -35.53 3.38 0.17
N TYR A 384 -34.41 2.71 -0.12
CA TYR A 384 -33.87 2.55 -1.47
C TYR A 384 -34.34 1.22 -2.08
N ASP A 385 -34.33 1.13 -3.41
CA ASP A 385 -34.82 -0.05 -4.13
C ASP A 385 -33.84 -1.21 -3.92
N ALA A 386 -32.54 -0.95 -4.08
CA ALA A 386 -31.49 -1.95 -3.92
C ALA A 386 -30.25 -1.44 -3.16
N ALA A 387 -29.55 -2.38 -2.51
CA ALA A 387 -28.22 -2.15 -1.96
C ALA A 387 -27.21 -3.19 -2.47
N VAL A 388 -25.94 -2.79 -2.56
CA VAL A 388 -24.84 -3.66 -3.00
C VAL A 388 -23.75 -3.72 -1.94
N LEU A 389 -23.30 -4.92 -1.60
CA LEU A 389 -22.15 -5.25 -0.76
C LEU A 389 -21.16 -6.07 -1.60
N MET A 390 -20.41 -5.40 -2.48
CA MET A 390 -19.51 -6.06 -3.44
C MET A 390 -18.06 -6.06 -2.92
N GLU A 391 -17.63 -7.20 -2.36
CA GLU A 391 -16.36 -7.38 -1.64
C GLU A 391 -16.25 -6.48 -0.40
N VAL A 392 -16.99 -6.84 0.65
CA VAL A 392 -17.22 -5.97 1.82
C VAL A 392 -17.33 -6.77 3.11
N ILE A 393 -18.07 -7.89 3.10
CA ILE A 393 -18.39 -8.66 4.30
C ILE A 393 -17.15 -9.36 4.87
N GLU A 394 -16.27 -9.86 3.99
CA GLU A 394 -14.99 -10.48 4.30
C GLU A 394 -14.01 -9.52 5.00
N HIS A 395 -14.19 -8.21 4.87
CA HIS A 395 -13.41 -7.20 5.57
C HIS A 395 -13.97 -6.85 6.97
N VAL A 396 -15.14 -7.37 7.34
CA VAL A 396 -15.77 -7.14 8.65
C VAL A 396 -15.27 -8.18 9.67
N ASP A 397 -14.92 -7.73 10.87
CA ASP A 397 -14.55 -8.64 11.97
C ASP A 397 -15.78 -9.51 12.32
N PRO A 398 -15.71 -10.86 12.32
CA PRO A 398 -16.91 -11.72 12.45
C PRO A 398 -17.87 -11.41 13.61
N PRO A 399 -17.42 -11.02 14.82
CA PRO A 399 -18.31 -10.60 15.92
C PRO A 399 -19.16 -9.35 15.62
N ARG A 400 -18.84 -8.60 14.56
CA ARG A 400 -19.56 -7.39 14.12
C ARG A 400 -20.44 -7.62 12.90
N LEU A 401 -20.34 -8.79 12.25
CA LEU A 401 -21.18 -9.13 11.10
C LEU A 401 -22.69 -9.09 11.42
N PRO A 402 -23.19 -9.56 12.59
CA PRO A 402 -24.61 -9.42 12.95
C PRO A 402 -25.09 -7.96 13.03
N ALA A 403 -24.21 -7.01 13.35
CA ALA A 403 -24.55 -5.59 13.35
C ALA A 403 -24.61 -4.98 11.92
N LEU A 404 -23.97 -5.62 10.93
CA LEU A 404 -24.16 -5.30 9.51
C LEU A 404 -25.44 -5.93 8.97
N GLU A 405 -25.72 -7.18 9.34
CA GLU A 405 -26.98 -7.86 9.02
C GLU A 405 -28.18 -7.02 9.51
N ASP A 406 -28.17 -6.57 10.77
CA ASP A 406 -29.21 -5.69 11.33
C ASP A 406 -29.29 -4.32 10.63
N ALA A 407 -28.15 -3.64 10.43
CA ALA A 407 -28.13 -2.31 9.83
C ALA A 407 -28.63 -2.30 8.37
N VAL A 408 -28.25 -3.31 7.57
CA VAL A 408 -28.57 -3.38 6.13
C VAL A 408 -29.90 -4.08 5.88
N LEU A 409 -30.11 -5.28 6.43
CA LEU A 409 -31.30 -6.11 6.13
C LEU A 409 -32.47 -5.81 7.07
N GLY A 410 -32.20 -5.45 8.33
CA GLY A 410 -33.21 -5.08 9.32
C GLY A 410 -33.68 -3.63 9.20
N HIS A 411 -32.74 -2.68 9.18
CA HIS A 411 -33.04 -1.24 9.28
C HIS A 411 -33.14 -0.51 7.94
N ALA A 412 -32.09 -0.54 7.10
CA ALA A 412 -32.15 0.08 5.77
C ALA A 412 -33.17 -0.64 4.86
N ARG A 413 -33.22 -1.98 4.97
CA ARG A 413 -34.26 -2.89 4.47
C ARG A 413 -34.73 -2.60 3.03
N PRO A 414 -33.81 -2.51 2.04
CA PRO A 414 -34.16 -2.30 0.63
C PRO A 414 -34.95 -3.50 0.08
N ALA A 415 -35.56 -3.34 -1.10
CA ALA A 415 -36.29 -4.42 -1.77
C ALA A 415 -35.34 -5.52 -2.29
N THR A 416 -34.13 -5.16 -2.70
CA THR A 416 -33.09 -6.11 -3.12
C THR A 416 -31.74 -5.83 -2.44
N VAL A 417 -30.99 -6.87 -2.09
CA VAL A 417 -29.57 -6.76 -1.72
C VAL A 417 -28.73 -7.70 -2.58
N VAL A 418 -27.71 -7.17 -3.24
CA VAL A 418 -26.72 -7.97 -3.97
C VAL A 418 -25.44 -8.02 -3.15
N VAL A 419 -24.96 -9.22 -2.83
CA VAL A 419 -23.72 -9.41 -2.04
C VAL A 419 -22.74 -10.24 -2.86
N THR A 420 -21.45 -9.85 -2.86
CA THR A 420 -20.36 -10.69 -3.37
C THR A 420 -19.25 -10.86 -2.34
N THR A 421 -18.64 -12.03 -2.34
CA THR A 421 -17.53 -12.41 -1.46
C THR A 421 -16.63 -13.45 -2.16
N PRO A 422 -15.33 -13.54 -1.83
CA PRO A 422 -14.48 -14.65 -2.25
C PRO A 422 -15.07 -16.04 -1.93
N ASN A 423 -14.68 -17.01 -2.75
CA ASN A 423 -14.88 -18.43 -2.48
C ASN A 423 -13.55 -19.04 -2.05
N VAL A 424 -13.43 -19.44 -0.77
CA VAL A 424 -12.17 -20.00 -0.24
C VAL A 424 -11.85 -21.38 -0.83
N GLU A 425 -12.85 -22.10 -1.36
CA GLU A 425 -12.61 -23.38 -2.04
C GLU A 425 -11.81 -23.17 -3.34
N TYR A 426 -12.03 -22.03 -4.02
CA TYR A 426 -11.27 -21.65 -5.20
C TYR A 426 -9.81 -21.29 -4.88
N ASN A 427 -9.41 -21.08 -3.62
CA ASN A 427 -8.03 -20.68 -3.28
C ASN A 427 -6.96 -21.75 -3.59
N VAL A 428 -7.35 -22.96 -3.98
CA VAL A 428 -6.42 -23.89 -4.64
C VAL A 428 -6.00 -23.41 -6.05
N ARG A 429 -6.57 -22.31 -6.58
CA ARG A 429 -6.50 -21.74 -7.96
C ARG A 429 -6.20 -20.18 -7.97
N TYR A 430 -5.08 -19.69 -8.54
CA TYR A 430 -4.76 -18.32 -9.12
C TYR A 430 -3.28 -18.01 -9.62
N GLU A 431 -2.24 -17.98 -8.75
CA GLU A 431 -0.76 -18.15 -9.05
C GLU A 431 0.08 -18.36 -7.74
N GLY A 432 0.35 -19.60 -7.25
CA GLY A 432 1.17 -20.02 -6.08
C GLY A 432 0.65 -20.23 -4.60
N LEU A 433 -0.64 -20.31 -4.20
CA LEU A 433 -1.14 -20.03 -2.82
C LEU A 433 -0.74 -21.10 -1.79
N PRO A 434 -0.23 -20.74 -0.60
CA PRO A 434 -0.04 -21.72 0.46
C PRO A 434 -1.40 -22.08 1.08
N ALA A 435 -1.69 -23.37 1.22
CA ALA A 435 -2.96 -23.85 1.75
C ALA A 435 -3.31 -23.19 3.10
N GLY A 436 -4.56 -22.73 3.25
CA GLY A 436 -5.02 -22.01 4.44
C GLY A 436 -4.65 -20.51 4.49
N ARG A 437 -4.18 -19.93 3.38
CA ARG A 437 -4.08 -18.46 3.23
C ARG A 437 -5.29 -17.88 2.50
N PHE A 438 -5.71 -16.69 2.92
CA PHE A 438 -6.68 -15.87 2.20
C PHE A 438 -6.06 -15.29 0.93
N ARG A 439 -6.90 -15.05 -0.07
CA ARG A 439 -6.54 -14.44 -1.35
C ARG A 439 -5.96 -13.04 -1.17
N HIS A 440 -6.43 -12.27 -0.19
CA HIS A 440 -5.88 -10.96 0.18
C HIS A 440 -5.66 -10.85 1.71
N ALA A 441 -4.59 -10.16 2.11
CA ALA A 441 -4.12 -10.09 3.51
C ALA A 441 -4.93 -9.14 4.41
N ASP A 442 -5.93 -8.45 3.87
CA ASP A 442 -6.88 -7.59 4.56
C ASP A 442 -8.30 -8.20 4.69
N HIS A 443 -8.47 -9.45 4.26
CA HIS A 443 -9.64 -10.26 4.61
C HIS A 443 -9.56 -10.73 6.07
N ARG A 444 -10.71 -10.83 6.74
CA ARG A 444 -10.90 -11.36 8.10
C ARG A 444 -11.29 -12.83 8.10
N PHE A 445 -12.02 -13.23 7.06
CA PHE A 445 -12.43 -14.58 6.74
C PHE A 445 -12.64 -14.66 5.23
N GLU A 446 -12.66 -15.86 4.69
CA GLU A 446 -13.21 -16.18 3.37
C GLU A 446 -14.05 -17.44 3.58
N TRP A 447 -15.24 -17.51 2.99
CA TRP A 447 -16.16 -18.63 3.20
C TRP A 447 -16.04 -19.68 2.11
N THR A 448 -16.32 -20.92 2.51
CA THR A 448 -16.77 -22.00 1.62
C THR A 448 -18.15 -21.70 1.03
N ARG A 449 -18.57 -22.46 0.01
CA ARG A 449 -19.94 -22.44 -0.52
C ARG A 449 -20.96 -22.87 0.53
N ALA A 450 -20.58 -23.82 1.40
CA ALA A 450 -21.42 -24.28 2.50
C ALA A 450 -21.64 -23.21 3.58
N GLU A 451 -20.57 -22.51 4.02
CA GLU A 451 -20.69 -21.42 5.01
C GLU A 451 -21.46 -20.22 4.45
N PHE A 452 -21.26 -19.87 3.17
CA PHE A 452 -22.00 -18.80 2.53
C PHE A 452 -23.49 -19.14 2.41
N ALA A 453 -23.85 -20.36 1.99
CA ALA A 453 -25.24 -20.80 1.97
C ALA A 453 -25.89 -20.78 3.37
N ALA A 454 -25.19 -21.29 4.40
CA ALA A 454 -25.68 -21.25 5.78
C ALA A 454 -25.80 -19.83 6.35
N TRP A 455 -24.95 -18.89 5.90
CA TRP A 455 -25.10 -17.46 6.19
C TRP A 455 -26.35 -16.89 5.51
N VAL A 456 -26.52 -17.14 4.20
CA VAL A 456 -27.66 -16.70 3.40
C VAL A 456 -28.99 -17.18 3.99
N ASP A 457 -29.11 -18.46 4.32
CA ASP A 457 -30.35 -19.04 4.87
C ASP A 457 -30.71 -18.39 6.21
N ARG A 458 -29.72 -18.19 7.10
CA ARG A 458 -29.93 -17.51 8.39
C ARG A 458 -30.48 -16.11 8.20
N VAL A 459 -29.85 -15.29 7.34
CA VAL A 459 -30.29 -13.90 7.14
C VAL A 459 -31.62 -13.82 6.38
N CYS A 460 -31.90 -14.75 5.46
CA CYS A 460 -33.20 -14.85 4.78
C CYS A 460 -34.35 -15.20 5.74
N ALA A 461 -34.10 -16.10 6.68
CA ALA A 461 -35.05 -16.46 7.73
C ALA A 461 -35.25 -15.32 8.74
N THR A 462 -34.16 -14.64 9.15
CA THR A 462 -34.19 -13.59 10.18
C THR A 462 -34.84 -12.29 9.71
N TYR A 463 -34.51 -11.83 8.49
CA TYR A 463 -34.92 -10.51 8.00
C TYR A 463 -36.02 -10.54 6.92
N GLY A 464 -36.49 -11.73 6.53
CA GLY A 464 -37.61 -11.89 5.60
C GLY A 464 -37.23 -11.69 4.12
N TYR A 465 -36.17 -12.33 3.67
CA TYR A 465 -35.73 -12.33 2.27
C TYR A 465 -35.87 -13.73 1.63
N THR A 466 -35.87 -13.80 0.30
CA THR A 466 -35.67 -15.00 -0.53
C THR A 466 -34.34 -14.89 -1.28
N PRO A 467 -33.46 -15.89 -1.24
CA PRO A 467 -32.17 -15.85 -1.92
C PRO A 467 -32.21 -16.44 -3.33
N ALA A 468 -31.39 -15.88 -4.22
CA ALA A 468 -30.88 -16.54 -5.41
C ALA A 468 -29.34 -16.53 -5.34
N ILE A 469 -28.74 -17.69 -5.06
CA ILE A 469 -27.28 -17.87 -4.97
C ILE A 469 -26.73 -18.17 -6.37
N GLY A 470 -25.57 -17.61 -6.70
CA GLY A 470 -24.84 -17.86 -7.93
C GLY A 470 -23.34 -17.63 -7.77
N GLY A 471 -22.60 -17.74 -8.88
CA GLY A 471 -21.16 -17.55 -8.93
C GLY A 471 -20.75 -16.51 -9.96
N VAL A 472 -19.56 -15.92 -9.78
CA VAL A 472 -18.92 -15.06 -10.78
C VAL A 472 -17.48 -15.47 -11.01
N GLY A 473 -17.14 -15.67 -12.28
CA GLY A 473 -15.84 -16.10 -12.77
C GLY A 473 -16.00 -17.26 -13.73
N ASP A 474 -14.92 -17.99 -14.00
CA ASP A 474 -15.01 -19.30 -14.64
C ASP A 474 -15.42 -20.31 -13.56
N ASP A 475 -16.40 -21.17 -13.84
CA ASP A 475 -17.01 -22.07 -12.86
C ASP A 475 -16.32 -23.43 -12.92
N ASP A 476 -15.67 -23.81 -11.82
CA ASP A 476 -14.89 -25.04 -11.71
C ASP A 476 -15.79 -26.21 -11.22
N PRO A 477 -15.78 -27.38 -11.87
CA PRO A 477 -16.64 -28.51 -11.47
C PRO A 477 -16.43 -29.00 -10.03
N GLU A 478 -15.25 -28.80 -9.46
CA GLU A 478 -14.91 -29.22 -8.09
C GLU A 478 -15.18 -28.09 -7.10
N VAL A 479 -14.61 -26.89 -7.35
CA VAL A 479 -14.58 -25.78 -6.38
C VAL A 479 -15.55 -24.63 -6.68
N GLY A 480 -16.27 -24.67 -7.81
CA GLY A 480 -17.22 -23.65 -8.25
C GLY A 480 -16.54 -22.37 -8.75
N ALA A 481 -17.27 -21.25 -8.75
CA ALA A 481 -16.74 -19.96 -9.18
C ALA A 481 -15.81 -19.28 -8.14
N PRO A 482 -14.83 -18.46 -8.55
CA PRO A 482 -13.88 -17.73 -7.69
C PRO A 482 -14.49 -16.53 -6.92
N THR A 483 -15.79 -16.32 -7.03
CA THR A 483 -16.55 -15.30 -6.29
C THR A 483 -17.97 -15.81 -6.14
N GLN A 484 -18.44 -15.81 -4.91
CA GLN A 484 -19.81 -16.15 -4.58
C GLN A 484 -20.67 -14.89 -4.71
N LEU A 485 -21.90 -15.06 -5.20
CA LEU A 485 -22.88 -13.99 -5.35
C LEU A 485 -24.21 -14.45 -4.76
N VAL A 486 -24.93 -13.55 -4.10
CA VAL A 486 -26.35 -13.77 -3.78
C VAL A 486 -27.14 -12.51 -4.08
N VAL A 487 -28.32 -12.71 -4.67
CA VAL A 487 -29.38 -11.70 -4.75
C VAL A 487 -30.42 -12.05 -3.69
N LEU A 488 -30.61 -11.16 -2.72
CA LEU A 488 -31.62 -11.28 -1.66
C LEU A 488 -32.80 -10.38 -2.04
N THR A 489 -33.95 -10.97 -2.38
CA THR A 489 -35.18 -10.21 -2.65
C THR A 489 -36.06 -10.22 -1.40
N ARG A 490 -36.53 -9.05 -0.95
CA ARG A 490 -37.36 -8.90 0.25
C ARG A 490 -38.72 -9.54 -0.01
N LYS A 491 -39.17 -10.42 0.88
CA LYS A 491 -40.52 -10.98 0.82
C LYS A 491 -41.54 -9.85 1.00
N GLU A 492 -42.51 -9.77 0.10
CA GLU A 492 -43.73 -9.01 0.38
C GLU A 492 -44.47 -9.70 1.54
N ILE A 493 -44.94 -8.89 2.49
CA ILE A 493 -45.80 -9.38 3.58
C ILE A 493 -47.25 -9.24 3.07
N PRO A 494 -48.07 -10.30 3.12
CA PRO A 494 -49.50 -10.24 2.77
C PRO A 494 -50.30 -9.24 3.60
#